data_AF-A0A6J1SL11-F1
#
_entry.id   AF-A0A6J1SL11-F1
#
_cell.length_a   1.000
_cell.length_b   1.000
_cell.length_c   1.000
_cell.angle_alpha   90.00
_cell.angle_beta   90.00
_cell.angle_gamma   90.00
#
_symmetry.space_group_name_H-M   'P 1'
#
loop_
_entity.id
_entity.type
_entity.pdbx_description
1 polymer ?
#
loop_
_entity_poly.entity_id
_entity_poly.type
_entity_poly.pdbx_seq_one_letter_code
_entity_poly.pdbx_strand_id
1 'polypeptide(L)'
;MGIPFRTVLGPPLMKYSRFYNRLCSPKIFGYSTYAACLGILGTVVTLIDLRRLLNGEAPTCEGLWKNRLSRSERLMTNETARDLKLMSSVLGVEHYALLALGAFTDNPVLLLPWLFMGMVVIFLEAFLFASRLFYEGIHMNRSEVLFTVMMIHNWLQVFCLFNRQVRMCDY
;
A
#
# COMPACT_ATOMS: atom_id res chain seq x y z
N MET A 1 0.32 20.90 -20.37
CA MET A 1 1.72 20.52 -20.07
C MET A 1 1.73 19.05 -19.69
N GLY A 2 2.24 18.19 -20.58
CA GLY A 2 2.30 16.75 -20.33
C GLY A 2 3.40 16.45 -19.32
N ILE A 3 3.05 15.76 -18.24
CA ILE A 3 3.99 15.37 -17.19
C ILE A 3 5.03 14.41 -17.82
N PRO A 4 6.34 14.58 -17.60
CA PRO A 4 7.41 13.79 -18.23
C PRO A 4 7.55 12.39 -17.63
N PHE A 5 6.43 11.69 -17.41
CA PHE A 5 6.41 10.30 -16.95
C PHE A 5 7.05 9.35 -17.96
N ARG A 6 6.86 9.66 -19.25
CA ARG A 6 7.33 8.85 -20.38
C ARG A 6 8.85 8.74 -20.46
N THR A 7 9.57 9.81 -20.16
CA THR A 7 11.04 9.85 -20.24
C THR A 7 11.73 9.24 -19.02
N VAL A 8 11.08 9.26 -17.84
CA VAL A 8 11.70 8.80 -16.58
C VAL A 8 11.33 7.35 -16.25
N LEU A 9 10.04 6.98 -16.31
CA LEU A 9 9.60 5.62 -15.96
C LEU A 9 9.53 4.66 -17.16
N GLY A 10 9.40 5.18 -18.38
CA GLY A 10 9.32 4.35 -19.60
C GLY A 10 10.57 3.46 -19.83
N PRO A 11 11.80 4.00 -19.82
CA PRO A 11 13.01 3.23 -20.11
C PRO A 11 13.25 2.01 -19.21
N PRO A 12 13.13 2.10 -17.86
CA PRO A 12 13.31 0.94 -16.99
C PRO A 12 12.18 -0.10 -17.13
N LEU A 13 10.93 0.34 -17.36
CA LEU A 13 9.79 -0.56 -17.56
C LEU A 13 9.91 -1.36 -18.86
N MET A 14 10.40 -0.74 -19.94
CA MET A 14 10.61 -1.42 -21.22
C MET A 14 11.76 -2.43 -21.16
N LYS A 15 12.86 -2.11 -20.46
CA LYS A 15 14.04 -2.99 -20.33
C LYS A 15 13.70 -4.34 -19.70
N TYR A 16 12.80 -4.37 -18.72
CA TYR A 16 12.38 -5.58 -18.01
C TYR A 16 10.94 -6.02 -18.32
N SER A 17 10.34 -5.52 -19.40
CA SER A 17 8.95 -5.76 -19.79
C SER A 17 8.56 -7.25 -19.85
N ARG A 18 9.45 -8.12 -20.34
CA ARG A 18 9.23 -9.59 -20.39
C ARG A 18 9.07 -10.20 -19.00
N PHE A 19 9.86 -9.74 -18.02
CA PHE A 19 9.77 -10.21 -16.64
C PHE A 19 8.45 -9.76 -16.00
N TYR A 20 8.12 -8.47 -16.10
CA TYR A 20 6.87 -7.94 -15.56
C TYR A 20 5.63 -8.58 -16.19
N ASN A 21 5.65 -8.90 -17.49
CA ASN A 21 4.53 -9.58 -18.14
C ASN A 21 4.31 -11.01 -17.67
N ARG A 22 5.37 -11.76 -17.35
CA ARG A 22 5.22 -13.10 -16.73
C ARG A 22 4.65 -12.99 -15.33
N LEU A 23 5.15 -12.01 -14.57
CA LEU A 23 4.72 -11.77 -13.19
C LEU A 23 3.25 -11.30 -13.12
N CYS A 24 2.81 -10.53 -14.11
CA CYS A 24 1.42 -10.08 -14.32
C CYS A 24 0.63 -10.96 -15.31
N SER A 25 1.07 -12.19 -15.56
CA SER A 25 0.33 -13.16 -16.39
C SER A 25 -0.86 -13.82 -15.68
N PRO A 26 -0.82 -14.15 -14.36
CA PRO A 26 -1.93 -14.83 -13.71
C PRO A 26 -3.09 -13.85 -13.42
N LYS A 27 -4.15 -13.94 -14.23
CA LYS A 27 -5.38 -13.15 -14.07
C LYS A 27 -6.33 -13.82 -13.08
N ILE A 28 -6.02 -13.79 -11.78
CA ILE A 28 -6.89 -14.41 -10.76
C ILE A 28 -8.20 -13.61 -10.60
N PHE A 29 -8.11 -12.28 -10.64
CA PHE A 29 -9.23 -11.34 -10.77
C PHE A 29 -8.77 -10.23 -11.72
N GLY A 30 -9.66 -9.66 -12.54
CA GLY A 30 -9.29 -8.55 -13.42
C GLY A 30 -8.60 -7.42 -12.65
N TYR A 31 -7.41 -6.99 -13.07
CA TYR A 31 -6.57 -6.04 -12.33
C TYR A 31 -7.31 -4.74 -11.97
N SER A 32 -8.16 -4.25 -12.87
CA SER A 32 -8.96 -3.02 -12.68
C SER A 32 -10.06 -3.21 -11.64
N THR A 33 -10.84 -4.30 -11.71
CA THR A 33 -11.90 -4.55 -10.72
C THR A 33 -11.33 -4.83 -9.34
N TYR A 34 -10.21 -5.55 -9.26
CA TYR A 34 -9.53 -5.79 -7.99
C TYR A 34 -9.02 -4.49 -7.36
N ALA A 35 -8.31 -3.66 -8.13
CA ALA A 35 -7.78 -2.39 -7.64
C ALA A 35 -8.90 -1.40 -7.25
N ALA A 36 -10.00 -1.36 -8.00
CA ALA A 36 -11.16 -0.55 -7.66
C ALA A 36 -11.81 -1.01 -6.35
N CYS A 37 -12.06 -2.31 -6.19
CA CYS A 37 -12.57 -2.87 -4.93
C CYS A 37 -11.63 -2.59 -3.76
N LEU A 38 -10.32 -2.74 -3.97
CA LEU A 38 -9.30 -2.45 -2.96
C LEU A 38 -9.31 -0.97 -2.55
N GLY A 39 -9.39 -0.05 -3.52
CA GLY A 39 -9.47 1.38 -3.28
C GLY A 39 -10.75 1.77 -2.52
N ILE A 40 -11.90 1.23 -2.92
CA ILE A 40 -13.18 1.49 -2.26
C ILE A 40 -13.18 0.94 -0.83
N LEU A 41 -12.83 -0.33 -0.65
CA LEU A 41 -12.78 -0.95 0.68
C LEU A 41 -11.79 -0.24 1.59
N GLY A 42 -10.59 0.08 1.08
CA GLY A 42 -9.58 0.83 1.82
C GLY A 42 -10.07 2.22 2.24
N THR A 43 -10.78 2.93 1.36
CA THR A 43 -11.36 4.24 1.67
C THR A 43 -12.44 4.12 2.75
N VAL A 44 -13.34 3.14 2.64
CA VAL A 44 -14.40 2.93 3.63
C VAL A 44 -13.82 2.58 5.00
N VAL A 45 -12.86 1.65 5.07
CA VAL A 45 -12.22 1.26 6.33
C VAL A 45 -11.46 2.45 6.95
N THR A 46 -10.65 3.17 6.16
CA THR A 46 -9.89 4.32 6.68
C THR A 46 -10.79 5.46 7.14
N LEU A 47 -11.93 5.69 6.47
CA LEU A 47 -12.90 6.70 6.88
C LEU A 47 -13.64 6.32 8.17
N ILE A 48 -13.99 5.04 8.34
CA ILE A 48 -14.56 4.53 9.59
C ILE A 48 -13.54 4.70 10.73
N ASP A 49 -12.29 4.32 10.51
CA ASP A 49 -11.22 4.46 11.49
C ASP A 49 -10.95 5.94 11.84
N LEU A 50 -11.00 6.85 10.87
CA LEU A 50 -10.89 8.29 11.10
C LEU A 50 -12.03 8.81 11.97
N ARG A 51 -13.28 8.40 11.68
CA ARG A 51 -14.45 8.79 12.49
C ARG A 51 -14.35 8.28 13.93
N ARG A 52 -13.95 7.03 14.11
CA ARG A 52 -13.74 6.45 15.45
C ARG A 52 -12.63 7.18 16.20
N LEU A 53 -11.52 7.49 15.53
CA LEU A 53 -10.42 8.25 16.12
C LEU A 53 -10.84 9.65 16.57
N LEU A 54 -11.66 10.35 15.77
CA LEU A 54 -12.21 11.66 16.12
C LEU A 54 -13.17 11.60 17.31
N ASN A 55 -13.94 10.51 17.43
CA ASN A 55 -14.85 10.26 18.55
C ASN A 55 -14.12 9.77 19.83
N GLY A 56 -12.81 9.57 19.78
CA GLY A 56 -12.03 9.02 20.90
C GLY A 56 -12.19 7.51 21.10
N GLU A 57 -12.78 6.81 20.13
CA GLU A 57 -12.98 5.36 20.14
C GLU A 57 -11.75 4.63 19.56
N ALA A 58 -11.56 3.38 20.00
CA ALA A 58 -10.52 2.50 19.46
C ALA A 58 -10.72 2.23 17.95
N PRO A 59 -9.64 2.16 17.16
CA PRO A 59 -9.73 1.83 15.74
C PRO A 59 -10.26 0.41 15.52
N THR A 60 -10.90 0.17 14.38
CA THR A 60 -11.59 -1.09 14.06
C THR A 60 -10.65 -2.31 14.08
N CYS A 61 -9.36 -2.10 13.82
CA CYS A 61 -8.31 -3.13 13.82
C CYS A 61 -7.31 -2.97 14.98
N GLU A 62 -7.80 -2.74 16.19
CA GLU A 62 -6.95 -2.56 17.38
C GLU A 62 -6.01 -3.75 17.63
N GLY A 63 -6.46 -5.00 17.43
CA GLY A 63 -5.62 -6.20 17.66
C GLY A 63 -4.40 -6.33 16.72
N LEU A 64 -4.50 -5.83 15.48
CA LEU A 64 -3.42 -5.81 14.50
C LEU A 64 -2.43 -4.66 14.73
N TRP A 65 -2.95 -3.52 15.18
CA TRP A 65 -2.14 -2.34 15.55
C TRP A 65 -1.46 -2.49 16.91
N LYS A 66 -2.11 -3.10 17.89
CA LYS A 66 -1.60 -3.25 19.27
C LYS A 66 -0.31 -4.05 19.35
N ASN A 67 -0.13 -5.06 18.49
CA ASN A 67 1.14 -5.80 18.42
C ASN A 67 2.28 -4.98 17.77
N ARG A 68 1.98 -4.08 16.83
CA ARG A 68 2.99 -3.21 16.19
C ARG A 68 3.31 -1.96 17.00
N LEU A 69 2.30 -1.35 17.64
CA LEU A 69 2.44 -0.11 18.40
C LEU A 69 2.71 -0.28 19.89
N SER A 70 2.40 -1.41 20.52
CA SER A 70 2.70 -1.59 21.97
C SER A 70 4.20 -1.44 22.29
N ARG A 71 5.09 -1.66 21.31
CA ARG A 71 6.53 -1.39 21.43
C ARG A 71 6.86 0.11 21.31
N SER A 72 6.05 0.87 20.58
CA SER A 72 6.24 2.31 20.30
C SER A 72 5.50 3.23 21.29
N GLU A 73 4.38 2.79 21.87
CA GLU A 73 3.59 3.54 22.86
C GLU A 73 4.39 3.86 24.15
N ARG A 74 5.46 3.12 24.42
CA ARG A 74 6.35 3.42 25.56
C ARG A 74 7.26 4.63 25.35
N LEU A 75 7.37 5.16 24.13
CA LEU A 75 8.35 6.18 23.75
C LEU A 75 7.74 7.54 23.35
N MET A 76 6.41 7.64 23.19
CA MET A 76 5.75 8.87 22.75
C MET A 76 4.73 9.37 23.78
N THR A 77 4.58 10.69 23.87
CA THR A 77 3.49 11.32 24.63
C THR A 77 2.14 11.03 23.95
N ASN A 78 1.09 10.83 24.74
CA ASN A 78 -0.24 10.47 24.22
C ASN A 78 -0.80 11.45 23.17
N GLU A 79 -0.45 12.74 23.26
CA GLU A 79 -0.87 13.75 22.29
C GLU A 79 -0.16 13.62 20.93
N THR A 80 1.15 13.40 20.93
CA THR A 80 1.93 13.25 19.68
C THR A 80 1.54 11.97 18.94
N ALA A 81 1.28 10.88 19.68
CA ALA A 81 0.80 9.63 19.09
C ALA A 81 -0.58 9.80 18.42
N ARG A 82 -1.48 10.59 19.02
CA ARG A 82 -2.80 10.89 18.46
C ARG A 82 -2.68 11.70 17.17
N ASP A 83 -1.88 12.76 17.17
CA ASP A 83 -1.74 13.65 16.02
C ASP A 83 -1.08 12.95 14.82
N LEU A 84 -0.07 12.11 15.07
CA LEU A 84 0.57 11.28 14.05
C LEU A 84 -0.41 10.27 13.44
N LYS A 85 -1.28 9.67 14.27
CA LYS A 85 -2.31 8.73 13.82
C LYS A 85 -3.38 9.42 12.98
N LEU A 86 -3.75 10.65 13.35
CA LEU A 86 -4.68 11.46 12.57
C LEU A 86 -4.08 11.81 11.20
N MET A 87 -2.84 12.30 11.17
CA MET A 87 -2.11 12.59 9.92
C MET A 87 -2.01 11.33 9.03
N SER A 88 -1.63 10.19 9.61
CA SER A 88 -1.52 8.92 8.87
C SER A 88 -2.88 8.44 8.34
N SER A 89 -3.97 8.65 9.09
CA SER A 89 -5.31 8.25 8.68
C SER A 89 -5.82 9.10 7.52
N VAL A 90 -5.64 10.42 7.58
CA VAL A 90 -5.97 11.34 6.48
C VAL A 90 -5.18 10.99 5.21
N LEU A 91 -3.87 10.77 5.34
CA LEU A 91 -3.03 10.34 4.22
C LEU A 91 -3.53 9.01 3.63
N GLY A 92 -3.94 8.05 4.48
CA GLY A 92 -4.53 6.79 4.06
C GLY A 92 -5.78 6.98 3.20
N VAL A 93 -6.72 7.84 3.64
CA VAL A 93 -7.94 8.17 2.89
C VAL A 93 -7.61 8.74 1.51
N GLU A 94 -6.68 9.70 1.43
CA GLU A 94 -6.25 10.30 0.17
C GLU A 94 -5.68 9.25 -0.79
N HIS A 95 -4.80 8.38 -0.32
CA HIS A 95 -4.14 7.38 -1.15
C HIS A 95 -5.12 6.32 -1.68
N TYR A 96 -6.07 5.86 -0.85
CA TYR A 96 -7.09 4.91 -1.29
C TYR A 96 -8.14 5.56 -2.22
N ALA A 97 -8.48 6.83 -2.00
CA ALA A 97 -9.34 7.58 -2.90
C ALA A 97 -8.69 7.78 -4.28
N LEU A 98 -7.41 8.18 -4.31
CA LEU A 98 -6.64 8.29 -5.54
C LEU A 98 -6.51 6.94 -6.27
N LEU A 99 -6.31 5.84 -5.54
CA LEU A 99 -6.28 4.50 -6.10
C LEU A 99 -7.61 4.14 -6.78
N ALA A 100 -8.74 4.40 -6.11
CA ALA A 100 -10.07 4.15 -6.67
C ALA A 100 -10.30 5.01 -7.93
N LEU A 101 -10.00 6.31 -7.86
CA LEU A 101 -10.12 7.22 -9.00
C LEU A 101 -9.21 6.81 -10.16
N GLY A 102 -7.97 6.41 -9.89
CA GLY A 102 -7.03 5.92 -10.91
C GLY A 102 -7.48 4.62 -11.59
N ALA A 103 -8.16 3.74 -10.85
CA ALA A 103 -8.75 2.54 -11.41
C ALA A 103 -9.98 2.83 -12.30
N PHE A 104 -10.78 3.86 -11.98
CA PHE A 104 -11.96 4.26 -12.77
C PHE A 104 -11.64 5.15 -13.97
N THR A 105 -10.69 6.06 -13.82
CA THR A 105 -10.30 7.03 -14.86
C THR A 105 -9.20 6.51 -15.79
N ASP A 106 -8.75 5.27 -15.55
CA ASP A 106 -7.63 4.63 -16.24
C ASP A 106 -6.34 5.47 -16.28
N ASN A 107 -6.16 6.36 -15.30
CA ASN A 107 -5.04 7.28 -15.26
C ASN A 107 -3.90 6.71 -14.38
N PRO A 108 -2.76 6.28 -14.98
CA PRO A 108 -1.66 5.65 -14.24
C PRO A 108 -1.01 6.57 -13.21
N VAL A 109 -1.13 7.90 -13.38
CA VAL A 109 -0.49 8.87 -12.48
C VAL A 109 -1.12 8.82 -11.08
N LEU A 110 -2.41 8.55 -11.00
CA LEU A 110 -3.14 8.50 -9.73
C LEU A 110 -2.80 7.25 -8.90
N LEU A 111 -2.23 6.21 -9.53
CA LEU A 111 -1.83 4.98 -8.84
C LEU A 111 -0.44 5.11 -8.16
N LEU A 112 0.36 6.07 -8.58
CA LEU A 112 1.76 6.20 -8.14
C LEU A 112 1.94 6.50 -6.65
N PRO A 113 1.19 7.41 -6.01
CA PRO A 113 1.39 7.68 -4.59
C PRO A 113 1.21 6.41 -3.76
N TRP A 114 0.18 5.61 -4.08
CA TRP A 114 -0.08 4.35 -3.42
C TRP A 114 1.03 3.32 -3.68
N LEU A 115 1.50 3.19 -4.93
CA LEU A 115 2.60 2.28 -5.27
C LEU A 115 3.91 2.66 -4.59
N PHE A 116 4.25 3.95 -4.54
CA PHE A 116 5.48 4.45 -3.93
C PHE A 116 5.47 4.25 -2.42
N MET A 117 4.40 4.67 -1.74
CA MET A 117 4.25 4.45 -0.31
C MET A 117 4.24 2.97 0.04
N GLY A 118 3.53 2.15 -0.74
CA GLY A 118 3.52 0.69 -0.57
C GLY A 118 4.91 0.06 -0.70
N MET A 119 5.72 0.50 -1.66
CA MET A 119 7.12 0.05 -1.80
C MET A 119 7.97 0.40 -0.57
N VAL A 120 7.85 1.62 -0.07
CA VAL A 120 8.58 2.06 1.13
C VAL A 120 8.18 1.23 2.34
N VAL A 121 6.87 0.98 2.53
CA VAL A 121 6.37 0.16 3.64
C VAL A 121 6.87 -1.29 3.54
N ILE A 122 6.79 -1.92 2.36
CA ILE A 122 7.29 -3.28 2.14
C ILE A 122 8.80 -3.36 2.40
N PHE A 123 9.57 -2.36 1.94
CA PHE A 123 11.01 -2.31 2.17
C PHE A 123 11.37 -2.17 3.65
N LEU A 124 10.70 -1.28 4.38
CA LEU A 124 10.89 -1.10 5.82
C LEU A 124 10.49 -2.36 6.59
N GLU A 125 9.38 -3.01 6.24
CA GLU A 125 8.94 -4.25 6.87
C GLU A 125 9.95 -5.38 6.63
N ALA A 126 10.45 -5.53 5.40
CA ALA A 126 11.50 -6.49 5.07
C ALA A 126 12.80 -6.22 5.84
N PHE A 127 13.20 -4.95 5.98
CA PHE A 127 14.37 -4.56 6.77
C PHE A 127 14.21 -4.88 8.25
N LEU A 128 13.04 -4.55 8.83
CA LEU A 128 12.72 -4.87 10.23
C LEU A 128 12.65 -6.38 10.48
N PHE A 129 12.15 -7.13 9.51
CA PHE A 129 12.11 -8.59 9.59
C PHE A 129 13.51 -9.20 9.52
N ALA A 130 14.36 -8.70 8.61
CA ALA A 130 15.75 -9.12 8.51
C ALA A 130 16.52 -8.79 9.79
N SER A 131 16.37 -7.58 10.35
CA SER A 131 17.04 -7.22 11.60
C SER A 131 16.59 -8.09 12.76
N ARG A 132 15.29 -8.33 12.94
CA ARG A 132 14.77 -9.26 13.96
C ARG A 132 15.34 -10.67 13.82
N LEU A 133 15.45 -11.18 12.58
CA LEU A 133 16.05 -12.49 12.32
C LEU A 133 17.50 -12.58 12.83
N PHE A 134 18.29 -11.51 12.67
CA PHE A 134 19.66 -11.45 13.16
C PHE A 134 19.77 -11.28 14.68
N TYR A 135 18.83 -10.58 15.33
CA TYR A 135 18.90 -10.27 16.78
C TYR A 135 18.16 -11.27 17.69
N GLU A 136 16.95 -11.71 17.34
CA GLU A 136 16.05 -12.48 18.22
C GLU A 136 15.89 -13.97 17.80
N GLY A 137 16.44 -14.39 16.65
CA GLY A 137 16.30 -15.76 16.13
C GLY A 137 14.93 -16.05 15.48
N ILE A 138 14.74 -17.25 14.89
CA ILE A 138 13.50 -17.64 14.18
C ILE A 138 12.36 -17.91 15.18
N HIS A 139 11.79 -16.85 15.75
CA HIS A 139 10.47 -16.89 16.39
C HIS A 139 9.49 -16.09 15.54
N MET A 140 9.12 -16.66 14.38
CA MET A 140 8.23 -16.00 13.44
C MET A 140 6.77 -16.29 13.73
N ASN A 141 6.00 -15.21 13.92
CA ASN A 141 4.57 -15.31 14.09
C ASN A 141 3.92 -15.54 12.71
N ARG A 142 3.19 -16.65 12.54
CA ARG A 142 2.58 -17.02 11.25
C ARG A 142 1.64 -15.94 10.70
N SER A 143 0.99 -15.19 11.60
CA SER A 143 0.13 -14.06 11.25
C SER A 143 0.88 -12.89 10.60
N GLU A 144 2.10 -12.58 11.04
CA GLU A 144 2.93 -11.52 10.45
C GLU A 144 3.38 -11.90 9.03
N VAL A 145 3.73 -13.17 8.81
CA VAL A 145 4.10 -13.67 7.48
C VAL A 145 2.92 -13.60 6.52
N LEU A 146 1.74 -14.06 6.94
CA LEU A 146 0.53 -13.99 6.11
C LEU A 146 0.16 -12.55 5.76
N PHE A 147 0.27 -11.63 6.71
CA PHE A 147 0.02 -10.21 6.46
C PHE A 147 0.99 -9.62 5.44
N THR A 148 2.28 -9.92 5.57
CA THR A 148 3.32 -9.45 4.64
C THR A 148 3.09 -9.98 3.22
N VAL A 149 2.78 -11.28 3.09
CA VAL A 149 2.46 -11.90 1.79
C VAL A 149 1.23 -11.25 1.15
N MET A 150 0.19 -10.96 1.94
CA MET A 150 -1.02 -10.31 1.44
C MET A 150 -0.76 -8.85 1.03
N MET A 151 0.10 -8.13 1.76
CA MET A 151 0.52 -6.78 1.39
C MET A 151 1.27 -6.77 0.05
N ILE A 152 2.21 -7.70 -0.14
CA ILE A 152 2.95 -7.86 -1.39
C ILE A 152 1.98 -8.23 -2.53
N HIS A 153 1.03 -9.12 -2.28
CA HIS A 153 0.01 -9.48 -3.27
C HIS A 153 -0.82 -8.27 -3.71
N ASN A 154 -1.34 -7.50 -2.75
CA ASN A 154 -2.12 -6.29 -3.02
C ASN A 154 -1.29 -5.28 -3.83
N TRP A 155 -0.03 -5.08 -3.45
CA TRP A 155 0.87 -4.18 -4.15
C TRP A 155 1.08 -4.62 -5.60
N LEU A 156 1.29 -5.92 -5.81
CA LEU A 156 1.52 -6.47 -7.13
C LEU A 156 0.32 -6.33 -8.06
N GLN A 157 -0.91 -6.50 -7.55
CA GLN A 157 -2.13 -6.31 -8.34
C GLN A 157 -2.24 -4.88 -8.88
N VAL A 158 -1.97 -3.88 -8.04
CA VAL A 158 -1.98 -2.47 -8.44
C VAL A 158 -0.82 -2.15 -9.39
N PHE A 159 0.36 -2.74 -9.17
CA PHE A 159 1.50 -2.57 -10.08
C PHE A 159 1.21 -3.14 -11.48
N CYS A 160 0.54 -4.29 -11.55
CA CYS A 160 0.13 -4.89 -12.82
C CYS A 160 -0.90 -4.02 -13.55
N LEU A 161 -1.82 -3.39 -12.84
CA LEU A 161 -2.74 -2.40 -13.43
C LEU A 161 -1.99 -1.18 -13.97
N PHE A 162 -1.07 -0.63 -13.19
CA PHE A 162 -0.22 0.49 -13.60
C PHE A 162 0.61 0.16 -14.85
N ASN A 163 1.31 -0.98 -14.87
CA ASN A 163 2.10 -1.42 -16.03
C ASN A 163 1.22 -1.62 -17.28
N ARG A 164 -0.03 -2.08 -17.11
CA ARG A 164 -0.99 -2.18 -18.21
C ARG A 164 -1.39 -0.81 -18.75
N GLN A 165 -1.73 0.13 -17.87
CA GLN A 165 -2.16 1.49 -18.25
C GLN A 165 -1.03 2.27 -18.94
N VAL A 166 0.20 2.22 -18.39
CA VAL A 166 1.36 2.88 -19.00
C VAL A 166 1.62 2.36 -20.42
N ARG A 167 1.46 1.06 -20.66
CA ARG A 167 1.67 0.47 -21.99
C ARG A 167 0.54 0.76 -22.98
N MET A 168 -0.70 0.96 -22.50
CA MET A 168 -1.80 1.38 -23.37
C MET A 168 -1.67 2.85 -23.78
N CYS A 169 -1.10 3.69 -22.92
CA CYS A 169 -0.80 5.09 -23.24
C CYS A 169 0.44 5.27 -24.15
N ASP A 170 1.16 4.20 -24.50
CA ASP A 170 2.33 4.22 -25.39
C ASP A 170 2.02 3.89 -26.85
N TYR A 171 0.75 3.58 -27.20
CA TYR A 171 0.25 3.43 -28.58
C TYR A 171 -0.42 4.71 -29.07
#